data_AF-A0A929AQS9-F1
#
_entry.id   AF-A0A929AQS9-F1
#
_cell.length_a   1.000
_cell.length_b   1.000
_cell.length_c   1.000
_cell.angle_alpha   90.00
_cell.angle_beta   90.00
_cell.angle_gamma   90.00
#
_symmetry.space_group_name_H-M   'P 1'
#
loop_
_entity.id
_entity.type
_entity.pdbx_description
1 polymer ?
#
loop_
_entity_poly.entity_id
_entity_poly.type
_entity_poly.pdbx_seq_one_letter_code
_entity_poly.pdbx_strand_id
1 'polypeptide(L)'
;MDAAKRQRLEAAGWSIGDASDFLGLSPEEATYIELKLALSKRLKQLRLSKQLSQEALAQRIKSSQSRVAKMEAGDPSVSLDLLVRALLSTGATAQDLAEAIAPGK
;
A
#
# COMPACT_ATOMS: atom_id res chain seq x y z
N MET A 1 -11.83 -1.03 -19.09
CA MET A 1 -13.06 -0.33 -19.54
C MET A 1 -13.37 -0.78 -20.96
N ASP A 2 -14.64 -0.89 -21.35
CA ASP A 2 -15.03 -1.16 -22.74
C ASP A 2 -14.61 -0.01 -23.69
N ALA A 3 -14.14 -0.35 -24.89
CA ALA A 3 -13.62 0.61 -25.86
C ALA A 3 -14.67 1.60 -26.40
N ALA A 4 -15.92 1.16 -26.60
CA ALA A 4 -17.00 2.01 -27.08
C ALA A 4 -17.40 3.03 -26.00
N LYS A 5 -17.41 2.61 -24.73
CA LYS A 5 -17.63 3.53 -23.60
C LYS A 5 -16.55 4.60 -23.52
N ARG A 6 -15.29 4.22 -23.76
CA ARG A 6 -14.14 5.14 -23.77
C ARG A 6 -14.31 6.23 -24.84
N GLN A 7 -14.54 5.85 -26.09
CA GLN A 7 -14.71 6.80 -27.20
C GLN A 7 -15.87 7.77 -26.98
N ARG A 8 -17.02 7.28 -26.48
CA ARG A 8 -18.19 8.15 -26.22
C ARG A 8 -17.89 9.23 -25.17
N LEU A 9 -17.10 8.89 -24.16
CA LEU A 9 -16.73 9.82 -23.08
C LEU A 9 -15.70 10.85 -23.58
N GLU A 10 -14.68 10.40 -24.31
CA GLU A 10 -13.68 11.29 -24.93
C GLU A 10 -14.34 12.26 -25.93
N ALA A 11 -15.27 11.78 -26.78
CA ALA A 11 -16.01 12.62 -27.71
C ALA A 11 -16.92 13.66 -27.00
N ALA A 12 -17.32 13.38 -25.77
CA ALA A 12 -18.07 14.31 -24.92
C ALA A 12 -17.15 15.24 -24.08
N GLY A 13 -15.84 15.24 -24.33
CA GLY A 13 -14.87 16.11 -23.67
C GLY A 13 -14.38 15.63 -22.31
N TRP A 14 -14.66 14.37 -21.93
CA TRP A 14 -14.17 13.79 -20.68
C TRP A 14 -12.75 13.25 -20.84
N SER A 15 -11.88 13.56 -19.89
CA SER A 15 -10.57 12.92 -19.76
C SER A 15 -10.72 11.53 -19.12
N ILE A 16 -10.01 10.55 -19.68
CA ILE A 16 -9.99 9.17 -19.18
C ILE A 16 -8.55 8.83 -18.85
N GLY A 17 -8.32 8.36 -17.63
CA GLY A 17 -7.02 7.97 -17.12
C GLY A 17 -7.15 7.27 -15.78
N ASP A 18 -6.03 6.86 -15.22
CA ASP A 18 -5.95 6.32 -13.86
C ASP A 18 -5.67 7.43 -12.82
N ALA A 19 -5.38 7.02 -11.59
CA ALA A 19 -5.06 7.96 -10.52
C ALA A 19 -3.74 8.71 -10.77
N SER A 20 -2.78 8.08 -11.46
CA SER A 20 -1.49 8.69 -11.82
C SER A 20 -1.70 9.78 -12.86
N ASP A 21 -2.54 9.52 -13.87
CA ASP A 21 -2.93 10.52 -14.87
C ASP A 21 -3.63 11.72 -14.22
N PHE A 22 -4.55 11.44 -13.29
CA PHE A 22 -5.31 12.49 -12.60
C PHE A 22 -4.44 13.36 -11.68
N LEU A 23 -3.50 12.75 -10.96
CA LEU A 23 -2.61 13.44 -10.02
C LEU A 23 -1.34 14.00 -10.69
N GLY A 24 -1.10 13.69 -11.97
CA GLY A 24 0.09 14.11 -12.71
C GLY A 24 1.38 13.51 -12.17
N LEU A 25 1.33 12.26 -11.71
CA LEU A 25 2.47 11.60 -11.07
C LEU A 25 3.52 11.19 -12.10
N SER A 26 4.79 11.35 -11.73
CA SER A 26 5.87 10.70 -12.47
C SER A 26 5.79 9.16 -12.31
N PRO A 27 6.36 8.37 -13.24
CA PRO A 27 6.45 6.92 -13.08
C PRO A 27 7.09 6.49 -11.74
N GLU A 28 8.10 7.24 -11.29
CA GLU A 28 8.78 7.02 -10.02
C GLU A 28 7.88 7.32 -8.81
N GLU A 29 7.12 8.41 -8.85
CA GLU A 29 6.16 8.77 -7.79
C GLU A 29 5.03 7.76 -7.68
N ALA A 30 4.44 7.35 -8.81
CA ALA A 30 3.43 6.32 -8.86
C ALA A 30 3.96 5.00 -8.27
N THR A 31 5.17 4.60 -8.66
CA THR A 31 5.84 3.40 -8.14
C THR A 31 6.08 3.50 -6.63
N TYR A 32 6.53 4.66 -6.14
CA TYR A 32 6.76 4.89 -4.71
C TYR A 32 5.46 4.79 -3.89
N ILE A 33 4.36 5.34 -4.41
CA ILE A 33 3.04 5.25 -3.78
C ILE A 33 2.56 3.80 -3.76
N GLU A 34 2.62 3.09 -4.88
CA GLU A 34 2.22 1.68 -4.95
C GLU A 34 3.06 0.80 -4.02
N LEU A 35 4.38 1.03 -3.96
CA LEU A 35 5.28 0.38 -3.00
C LEU A 35 4.79 0.54 -1.56
N LYS A 36 4.46 1.77 -1.15
CA LYS A 36 3.99 2.05 0.21
C LYS A 36 2.65 1.36 0.47
N LEU A 37 1.70 1.45 -0.45
CA LEU A 37 0.38 0.85 -0.33
C LEU A 37 0.45 -0.68 -0.25
N ALA A 38 1.31 -1.29 -1.07
CA ALA A 38 1.58 -2.72 -1.06
C ALA A 38 2.09 -3.22 0.30
N LEU A 39 3.12 -2.56 0.85
CA LEU A 39 3.69 -2.91 2.15
C LEU A 39 2.68 -2.72 3.29
N SER A 40 1.90 -1.64 3.28
CA SER A 40 0.80 -1.39 4.22
C SER A 40 -0.25 -2.51 4.20
N LYS A 41 -0.69 -2.93 3.02
CA LYS A 41 -1.63 -4.04 2.84
C LYS A 41 -1.04 -5.35 3.35
N ARG A 42 0.23 -5.65 3.01
CA ARG A 42 0.92 -6.87 3.47
C ARG A 42 1.05 -6.92 4.99
N LEU A 43 1.34 -5.79 5.64
CA LEU A 43 1.45 -5.73 7.10
C LEU A 43 0.13 -6.15 7.77
N LYS A 44 -0.99 -5.61 7.28
CA LYS A 44 -2.33 -5.98 7.75
C LYS A 44 -2.61 -7.47 7.55
N GLN A 45 -2.31 -8.01 6.37
CA GLN A 45 -2.50 -9.44 6.07
C GLN A 45 -1.69 -10.33 7.00
N LEU A 46 -0.39 -10.04 7.19
CA LEU A 46 0.47 -10.82 8.07
C LEU A 46 0.02 -10.73 9.52
N ARG A 47 -0.34 -9.53 10.02
CA ARG A 47 -0.87 -9.35 11.37
C ARG A 47 -2.11 -10.24 11.59
N LEU A 48 -3.06 -10.21 10.65
CA LEU A 48 -4.28 -10.99 10.72
C LEU A 48 -4.01 -12.50 10.64
N SER A 49 -3.10 -12.94 9.77
CA SER A 49 -2.70 -14.36 9.67
C SER A 49 -2.09 -14.90 10.97
N LYS A 50 -1.45 -14.01 11.75
CA LYS A 50 -0.87 -14.32 13.07
C LYS A 50 -1.82 -14.05 14.23
N GLN A 51 -3.10 -13.74 13.94
CA GLN A 51 -4.15 -13.50 14.93
C GLN A 51 -3.79 -12.40 15.96
N LEU A 52 -3.04 -11.38 15.52
CA LEU A 52 -2.64 -10.26 16.37
C LEU A 52 -3.63 -9.09 16.23
N SER A 53 -4.00 -8.46 17.35
CA SER A 53 -4.65 -7.14 17.31
C SER A 53 -3.65 -6.05 16.93
N GLN A 54 -4.13 -4.86 16.61
CA GLN A 54 -3.26 -3.72 16.34
C GLN A 54 -2.45 -3.30 17.59
N GLU A 55 -3.03 -3.40 18.78
CA GLU A 55 -2.34 -3.20 20.06
C GLU A 55 -1.24 -4.24 20.28
N ALA A 56 -1.52 -5.52 20.00
CA ALA A 56 -0.54 -6.59 20.17
C ALA A 56 0.66 -6.40 19.23
N LEU A 57 0.42 -6.00 17.98
CA LEU A 57 1.51 -5.63 17.07
C LEU A 57 2.24 -4.39 17.58
N ALA A 58 1.52 -3.36 18.02
CA ALA A 58 2.12 -2.13 18.53
C ALA A 58 3.09 -2.39 19.70
N GLN A 59 2.72 -3.26 20.64
CA GLN A 59 3.59 -3.69 21.73
C GLN A 59 4.87 -4.37 21.22
N ARG A 60 4.77 -5.26 20.22
CA ARG A 60 5.95 -5.94 19.63
C ARG A 60 6.93 -4.95 18.99
N ILE A 61 6.42 -3.90 18.33
CA ILE A 61 7.23 -2.92 17.63
C ILE A 61 7.50 -1.64 18.44
N LYS A 62 7.24 -1.66 19.76
CA LYS A 62 7.41 -0.50 20.67
C LYS A 62 6.76 0.78 20.13
N SER A 63 5.52 0.64 19.67
CA SER A 63 4.73 1.69 19.03
C SER A 63 3.36 1.85 19.71
N SER A 64 2.53 2.75 19.17
CA SER A 64 1.13 2.90 19.58
C SER A 64 0.20 2.17 18.61
N GLN A 65 -0.97 1.74 19.11
CA GLN A 65 -2.01 1.14 18.27
C GLN A 65 -2.41 2.07 17.12
N SER A 66 -2.63 3.35 17.40
CA SER A 66 -2.96 4.35 16.38
C SER A 66 -1.90 4.42 15.26
N ARG A 67 -0.62 4.27 15.61
CA ARG A 67 0.46 4.26 14.63
C ARG A 67 0.46 2.98 13.80
N VAL A 68 0.11 1.83 14.37
CA VAL A 68 -0.16 0.60 13.60
C VAL A 68 -1.36 0.77 12.67
N ALA A 69 -2.46 1.38 13.15
CA ALA A 69 -3.63 1.65 12.31
C ALA A 69 -3.28 2.54 11.11
N LYS A 70 -2.47 3.59 11.33
CA LYS A 70 -1.93 4.45 10.26
C LYS A 70 -1.04 3.69 9.28
N MET A 71 -0.17 2.79 9.78
CA MET A 71 0.65 1.93 8.92
C MET A 71 -0.23 1.09 7.98
N GLU A 72 -1.26 0.45 8.50
CA GLU A 72 -2.16 -0.40 7.70
C GLU A 72 -3.04 0.39 6.73
N ALA A 73 -3.32 1.65 7.05
CA ALA A 73 -4.09 2.56 6.19
C ALA A 73 -3.26 3.24 5.09
N GLY A 74 -1.93 3.06 5.07
CA GLY A 74 -1.06 3.74 4.10
C GLY A 74 -0.90 5.24 4.37
N ASP A 75 -1.11 5.68 5.62
CA ASP A 75 -1.10 7.09 6.00
C ASP A 75 0.21 7.80 5.58
N PRO A 76 0.15 9.04 5.05
CA PRO A 76 1.33 9.76 4.56
C PRO A 76 2.41 9.98 5.63
N SER A 77 2.04 10.05 6.92
CA SER A 77 2.99 10.23 8.03
C SER A 77 3.86 9.00 8.33
N VAL A 78 3.55 7.84 7.74
CA VAL A 78 4.30 6.59 7.96
C VAL A 78 5.42 6.47 6.92
N SER A 79 6.67 6.28 7.38
CA SER A 79 7.82 6.05 6.49
C SER A 79 7.89 4.60 5.99
N LEU A 80 8.56 4.39 4.85
CA LEU A 80 8.85 3.05 4.34
C LEU A 80 9.73 2.24 5.31
N ASP A 81 10.77 2.85 5.90
CA ASP A 81 11.62 2.20 6.90
C ASP A 81 10.78 1.62 8.05
N LEU A 82 9.80 2.39 8.54
CA LEU A 82 8.93 1.95 9.64
C LEU A 82 8.03 0.78 9.21
N LEU A 83 7.49 0.79 7.99
CA LEU A 83 6.71 -0.33 7.44
C LEU A 83 7.55 -1.60 7.32
N VAL A 84 8.76 -1.49 6.77
CA VAL A 84 9.68 -2.63 6.61
C VAL A 84 10.06 -3.21 7.97
N ARG A 85 10.42 -2.37 8.96
CA ARG A 85 10.70 -2.83 10.33
C ARG A 85 9.50 -3.53 10.97
N ALA A 86 8.29 -3.01 10.79
CA ALA A 86 7.09 -3.62 11.32
C ALA A 86 6.84 -5.00 10.70
N LEU A 87 6.95 -5.11 9.37
CA LEU A 87 6.84 -6.38 8.63
C LEU A 87 7.84 -7.42 9.15
N LEU A 88 9.13 -7.07 9.22
CA LEU A 88 10.17 -7.95 9.73
C LEU A 88 9.91 -8.37 11.20
N SER A 89 9.41 -7.45 12.04
CA SER A 89 9.05 -7.75 13.43
C SER A 89 7.83 -8.68 13.55
N THR A 90 6.98 -8.75 12.53
CA THR A 90 5.93 -9.78 12.44
C THR A 90 6.46 -11.14 11.98
N GLY A 91 7.75 -11.24 11.61
CA GLY A 91 8.36 -12.45 11.06
C GLY A 91 8.20 -12.58 9.55
N ALA A 92 8.01 -11.46 8.83
CA ALA A 92 8.13 -11.45 7.38
C ALA A 92 9.58 -11.74 6.98
N THR A 93 9.76 -12.51 5.91
CA THR A 93 11.05 -12.78 5.28
C THR A 93 11.36 -11.74 4.19
N ALA A 94 12.59 -11.72 3.69
CA ALA A 94 12.93 -10.91 2.52
C ALA A 94 12.08 -11.29 1.29
N GLN A 95 11.70 -12.56 1.17
CA GLN A 95 10.83 -13.04 0.11
C GLN A 95 9.39 -12.51 0.27
N ASP A 96 8.85 -12.45 1.49
CA ASP A 96 7.54 -11.82 1.74
C ASP A 96 7.51 -10.35 1.34
N LEU A 97 8.62 -9.63 1.55
CA LEU A 97 8.75 -8.23 1.14
C LEU A 97 8.79 -8.12 -0.39
N ALA A 98 9.57 -8.97 -1.05
CA ALA A 98 9.65 -9.00 -2.51
C ALA A 98 8.30 -9.33 -3.15
N GLU A 99 7.58 -10.32 -2.61
CA GLU A 99 6.24 -10.70 -3.07
C GLU A 99 5.22 -9.60 -2.84
N ALA A 100 5.33 -8.83 -1.76
CA ALA A 100 4.43 -7.73 -1.49
C ALA A 100 4.52 -6.64 -2.56
N ILE A 101 5.73 -6.36 -3.05
CA ILE A 101 6.02 -5.23 -3.96
C ILE A 101 6.13 -5.66 -5.43
N ALA A 102 6.15 -6.97 -5.69
CA ALA A 102 6.07 -7.49 -7.02
C ALA A 102 4.74 -7.06 -7.66
N PRO A 103 4.73 -6.70 -8.95
CA PRO A 103 3.48 -6.40 -9.65
C PRO A 103 2.55 -7.60 -9.52
N GLY A 104 1.32 -7.35 -9.05
CA GLY A 104 0.27 -8.36 -9.02
C GLY A 104 0.08 -8.92 -10.42
N LYS A 105 -0.04 -10.26 -10.53
CA LYS A 105 -0.50 -10.90 -11.77
C LYS A 105 -1.89 -10.41 -12.15
#